data_AF-A0A4R2QY47-F1
#
_entry.id   AF-A0A4R2QY47-F1
#
_cell.length_a   1.000
_cell.length_b   1.000
_cell.length_c   1.000
_cell.angle_alpha   90.00
_cell.angle_beta   90.00
_cell.angle_gamma   90.00
#
_symmetry.space_group_name_H-M   'P 1'
#
loop_
_entity.id
_entity.type
_entity.pdbx_description
1 polymer ?
#
loop_
_entity_poly.entity_id
_entity_poly.type
_entity_poly.pdbx_seq_one_letter_code
_entity_poly.pdbx_strand_id
1 'polypeptide(L)'
;MHQPNFDLLKETVGKRFGGVCSDYGLPELSEGLFTADQLDFLQEQSESLPSDLGTLEGMILQNVNKGKVLRVGHAPTGESLFTVRIPVNKTAFVLTLAYSTEKWHLHSIEAVQTRRREIGKLLLGGLIGSAATVVIALLMASFSGGSDIAAQAKAEGYIVLTQEEYANQTGQSQVAVATQDPNAKKAGATAPGSQANGAASGKAADAGEAVVFELKEGMTTWDLTTFLLEKGLIKDQAQFNQKLSDLGLDVSLRPQEYSFKKGMTEDEVIEALKK
;
A
#
# COMPACT_ATOMS: atom_id res chain seq x y z
N MET A 1 -5.35 19.59 -16.00
CA MET A 1 -5.86 18.51 -15.14
C MET A 1 -6.14 19.12 -13.77
N HIS A 2 -7.40 19.18 -13.34
CA HIS A 2 -7.72 19.61 -11.97
C HIS A 2 -7.26 18.50 -11.02
N GLN A 3 -6.34 18.81 -10.10
CA GLN A 3 -6.08 17.91 -8.98
C GLN A 3 -7.39 17.83 -8.17
N PRO A 4 -7.97 16.63 -7.97
CA PRO A 4 -9.14 16.49 -7.11
C PRO A 4 -8.79 17.02 -5.72
N ASN A 5 -9.62 17.91 -5.21
CA ASN A 5 -9.38 18.56 -3.93
C ASN A 5 -9.51 17.53 -2.80
N PHE A 6 -8.38 17.12 -2.23
CA PHE A 6 -8.23 15.99 -1.31
C PHE A 6 -9.13 16.08 -0.07
N ASP A 7 -9.43 17.29 0.38
CA ASP A 7 -10.26 17.48 1.56
C ASP A 7 -11.72 17.06 1.33
N LEU A 8 -12.21 17.09 0.08
CA LEU A 8 -13.56 16.64 -0.25
C LEU A 8 -13.71 15.13 -0.01
N LEU A 9 -12.67 14.35 -0.33
CA LEU A 9 -12.73 12.90 -0.21
C LEU A 9 -12.79 12.41 1.24
N LYS A 10 -12.27 13.16 2.21
CA LYS A 10 -12.40 12.80 3.63
C LYS A 10 -13.85 12.84 4.10
N GLU A 11 -14.68 13.71 3.53
CA GLU A 11 -16.10 13.82 3.84
C GLU A 11 -16.92 12.62 3.33
N THR A 12 -16.32 11.74 2.53
CA THR A 12 -16.98 10.54 2.03
C THR A 12 -16.95 9.39 3.03
N VAL A 13 -16.05 9.44 4.02
CA VAL A 13 -15.93 8.39 5.04
C VAL A 13 -17.24 8.28 5.81
N GLY A 14 -17.77 7.07 5.85
CA GLY A 14 -19.03 6.72 6.48
C GLY A 14 -20.27 6.89 5.61
N LYS A 15 -20.15 7.48 4.41
CA LYS A 15 -21.24 7.52 3.43
C LYS A 15 -21.39 6.17 2.70
N ARG A 16 -22.53 6.01 2.03
CA ARG A 16 -22.74 4.86 1.13
C ARG A 16 -21.95 5.06 -0.15
N PHE A 17 -21.24 4.04 -0.60
CA PHE A 17 -20.37 4.13 -1.76
C PHE A 17 -21.10 4.57 -3.04
N GLY A 18 -22.31 4.04 -3.31
CA GLY A 18 -23.10 4.49 -4.46
C GLY A 18 -23.50 5.97 -4.40
N GLY A 19 -23.72 6.50 -3.20
CA GLY A 19 -23.94 7.95 -3.00
C GLY A 19 -22.67 8.74 -3.29
N VAL A 20 -21.51 8.24 -2.84
CA VAL A 20 -20.20 8.84 -3.16
C VAL A 20 -19.95 8.84 -4.66
N CYS A 21 -20.22 7.74 -5.38
CA CYS A 21 -20.07 7.72 -6.83
C CYS A 21 -20.96 8.78 -7.52
N SER A 22 -22.22 8.89 -7.11
CA SER A 22 -23.14 9.90 -7.65
C SER A 22 -22.70 11.33 -7.33
N ASP A 23 -22.29 11.60 -6.09
CA ASP A 23 -21.91 12.94 -5.62
C ASP A 23 -20.66 13.46 -6.36
N TYR A 24 -19.75 12.56 -6.73
CA TYR A 24 -18.47 12.88 -7.37
C TYR A 24 -18.44 12.60 -8.87
N GLY A 25 -19.57 12.16 -9.46
CA GLY A 25 -19.64 11.84 -10.89
C GLY A 25 -18.75 10.67 -11.30
N LEU A 26 -18.50 9.71 -10.40
CA LEU A 26 -17.75 8.49 -10.71
C LEU A 26 -18.65 7.49 -11.45
N PRO A 27 -18.12 6.73 -12.43
CA PRO A 27 -18.89 5.74 -13.15
C PRO A 27 -19.34 4.61 -12.22
N GLU A 28 -20.44 3.96 -12.57
CA GLU A 28 -20.90 2.77 -11.85
C GLU A 28 -19.91 1.61 -12.03
N LEU A 29 -19.87 0.73 -11.03
CA LEU A 29 -19.09 -0.50 -11.12
C LEU A 29 -19.76 -1.45 -12.11
N SER A 30 -18.97 -2.02 -13.01
CA SER A 30 -19.41 -3.02 -13.99
C SER A 30 -18.89 -4.41 -13.66
N GLU A 31 -19.45 -5.41 -14.33
CA GLU A 31 -18.90 -6.77 -14.37
C GLU A 31 -17.45 -6.77 -14.89
N GLY A 32 -16.67 -7.77 -14.48
CA GLY A 32 -15.24 -7.86 -14.75
C GLY A 32 -14.37 -7.08 -13.77
N LEU A 33 -14.95 -6.63 -12.63
CA LEU A 33 -14.20 -5.95 -11.57
C LEU A 33 -13.31 -6.93 -10.80
N PHE A 34 -13.75 -8.18 -10.72
CA PHE A 34 -13.07 -9.26 -10.01
C PHE A 34 -12.46 -10.25 -11.01
N THR A 35 -11.28 -10.76 -10.66
CA THR A 35 -10.70 -11.92 -11.35
C THR A 35 -11.32 -13.22 -10.85
N ALA A 36 -11.21 -14.31 -11.62
CA ALA A 36 -11.69 -15.63 -11.20
C ALA A 36 -11.08 -16.05 -9.86
N ASP A 37 -9.76 -15.92 -9.70
CA ASP A 37 -9.03 -16.26 -8.48
C ASP A 37 -9.53 -15.47 -7.25
N GLN A 38 -9.88 -14.20 -7.43
CA GLN A 38 -10.44 -13.38 -6.34
C GLN A 38 -11.85 -13.83 -5.95
N LEU A 39 -12.68 -14.22 -6.92
CA LEU A 39 -14.02 -14.74 -6.65
C LEU A 39 -13.96 -16.11 -5.97
N ASP A 40 -13.07 -16.99 -6.44
CA ASP A 40 -12.80 -18.29 -5.82
C ASP A 40 -12.34 -18.12 -4.37
N PHE A 41 -11.39 -17.21 -4.12
CA PHE A 41 -10.95 -16.87 -2.76
C PHE A 41 -12.12 -16.44 -1.87
N LEU A 42 -12.98 -15.53 -2.35
CA LEU A 42 -14.15 -15.06 -1.59
C LEU A 42 -15.13 -16.20 -1.30
N GLN A 43 -15.36 -17.08 -2.28
CA GLN A 43 -16.21 -18.25 -2.15
C GLN A 43 -15.70 -19.22 -1.08
N GLU A 44 -14.39 -19.49 -1.04
CA GLU A 44 -13.75 -20.33 -0.03
C GLU A 44 -13.92 -19.79 1.39
N GLN A 45 -13.97 -18.46 1.57
CA GLN A 45 -14.14 -17.85 2.89
C GLN A 45 -15.57 -17.96 3.44
N SER A 46 -16.57 -18.35 2.64
CA SER A 46 -17.94 -18.47 3.11
C SER A 46 -18.81 -19.45 2.33
N GLU A 47 -19.22 -20.52 2.99
CA GLU A 47 -20.18 -21.52 2.50
C GLU A 47 -21.56 -20.93 2.13
N SER A 48 -21.87 -19.71 2.56
CA SER A 48 -23.16 -19.05 2.29
C SER A 48 -23.20 -18.28 0.97
N LEU A 49 -22.10 -18.28 0.22
CA LEU A 49 -22.00 -17.60 -1.06
C LEU A 49 -22.44 -18.54 -2.21
N PRO A 50 -22.99 -18.00 -3.30
CA PRO A 50 -23.25 -18.76 -4.51
C PRO A 50 -22.00 -19.45 -5.03
N SER A 51 -22.15 -20.64 -5.59
CA SER A 51 -21.05 -21.38 -6.24
C SER A 51 -20.80 -20.98 -7.68
N ASP A 52 -21.74 -20.22 -8.28
CA ASP A 52 -21.60 -19.66 -9.62
C ASP A 52 -20.92 -18.29 -9.54
N LEU A 53 -19.75 -18.15 -10.18
CA LEU A 53 -18.92 -16.95 -10.08
C LEU A 53 -19.60 -15.69 -10.61
N GLY A 54 -20.35 -15.80 -11.72
CA GLY A 54 -21.10 -14.67 -12.27
C GLY A 54 -22.19 -14.17 -11.32
N THR A 55 -22.92 -15.10 -10.69
CA THR A 55 -23.90 -14.79 -9.65
C THR A 55 -23.26 -14.17 -8.41
N LEU A 56 -22.09 -14.69 -7.99
CA LEU A 56 -21.33 -14.14 -6.86
C LEU A 56 -20.88 -12.70 -7.16
N GLU A 57 -20.27 -12.45 -8.32
CA GLU A 57 -19.84 -11.12 -8.74
C GLU A 57 -21.02 -10.14 -8.80
N GLY A 58 -22.11 -10.51 -9.47
CA GLY A 58 -23.31 -9.66 -9.55
C GLY A 58 -23.88 -9.32 -8.17
N MET A 59 -23.88 -10.29 -7.25
CA MET A 59 -24.31 -10.08 -5.87
C MET A 59 -23.37 -9.14 -5.11
N ILE A 60 -22.05 -9.29 -5.29
CA ILE A 60 -21.06 -8.39 -4.67
C ILE A 60 -21.25 -6.97 -5.20
N LEU A 61 -21.26 -6.77 -6.52
CA LEU A 61 -21.43 -5.47 -7.18
C LEU A 61 -22.70 -4.75 -6.70
N GLN A 62 -23.82 -5.46 -6.62
CA GLN A 62 -25.08 -4.89 -6.12
C GLN A 62 -24.97 -4.40 -4.66
N ASN A 63 -24.16 -5.07 -3.83
CA ASN A 63 -23.96 -4.71 -2.43
C ASN A 63 -22.87 -3.67 -2.24
N VAL A 64 -21.91 -3.53 -3.15
CA VAL A 64 -20.87 -2.49 -3.10
C VAL A 64 -21.49 -1.10 -3.08
N ASN A 65 -22.47 -0.83 -3.95
CA ASN A 65 -23.18 0.46 -3.96
C ASN A 65 -23.89 0.79 -2.63
N LYS A 66 -24.28 -0.23 -1.87
CA LYS A 66 -24.90 -0.09 -0.54
C LYS A 66 -23.88 -0.09 0.59
N GLY A 67 -22.63 -0.44 0.29
CA GLY A 67 -21.52 -0.52 1.22
C GLY A 67 -21.15 0.82 1.82
N LYS A 68 -20.53 0.78 3.00
CA LYS A 68 -20.08 1.98 3.72
C LYS A 68 -18.60 2.21 3.43
N VAL A 69 -18.26 3.41 2.99
CA VAL A 69 -16.86 3.82 2.82
C VAL A 69 -16.21 3.91 4.21
N LEU A 70 -15.15 3.14 4.43
CA LEU A 70 -14.37 3.14 5.67
C LEU A 70 -13.20 4.11 5.59
N ARG A 71 -12.54 4.16 4.43
CA ARG A 71 -11.35 4.95 4.19
C ARG A 71 -11.30 5.39 2.73
N VAL A 72 -10.73 6.56 2.49
CA VAL A 72 -10.29 7.00 1.16
C VAL A 72 -8.81 7.33 1.21
N GLY A 73 -8.10 7.04 0.13
CA GLY A 73 -6.68 7.32 -0.03
C GLY A 73 -6.30 7.50 -1.48
N HIS A 74 -5.00 7.61 -1.74
CA HIS A 74 -4.46 7.56 -3.09
C HIS A 74 -3.29 6.59 -3.14
N ALA A 75 -3.17 5.88 -4.25
CA ALA A 75 -1.95 5.14 -4.55
C ALA A 75 -0.86 6.11 -5.03
N PRO A 76 0.43 5.76 -4.89
CA PRO A 76 1.54 6.54 -5.47
C PRO A 76 1.41 6.76 -6.98
N THR A 77 0.72 5.84 -7.66
CA THR A 77 0.36 5.87 -9.08
C THR A 77 -0.70 6.92 -9.44
N GLY A 78 -1.27 7.63 -8.45
CA GLY A 78 -2.27 8.68 -8.64
C GLY A 78 -3.72 8.20 -8.62
N GLU A 79 -3.94 6.91 -8.32
CA GLU A 79 -5.27 6.30 -8.31
C GLU A 79 -6.02 6.64 -7.03
N SER A 80 -7.32 6.88 -7.12
CA SER A 80 -8.16 7.09 -5.94
C SER A 80 -8.56 5.75 -5.34
N LEU A 81 -8.24 5.54 -4.07
CA LEU A 81 -8.52 4.29 -3.34
C LEU A 81 -9.72 4.48 -2.42
N PHE A 82 -10.69 3.57 -2.50
CA PHE A 82 -11.88 3.54 -1.65
C PHE A 82 -11.97 2.19 -0.94
N THR A 83 -11.74 2.18 0.37
CA THR A 83 -11.97 0.99 1.20
C THR A 83 -13.43 0.95 1.61
N VAL A 84 -14.18 -0.04 1.16
CA VAL A 84 -15.63 -0.16 1.33
C VAL A 84 -15.97 -1.45 2.07
N ARG A 85 -16.76 -1.33 3.13
CA ARG A 85 -17.36 -2.48 3.81
C ARG A 85 -18.72 -2.80 3.20
N ILE A 86 -18.85 -4.01 2.69
CA ILE A 86 -20.06 -4.47 2.00
C ILE A 86 -20.68 -5.65 2.75
N PRO A 87 -21.98 -5.64 3.04
CA PRO A 87 -22.68 -6.80 3.56
C PRO A 87 -23.15 -7.69 2.40
N VAL A 88 -22.81 -8.98 2.43
CA VAL A 88 -23.24 -9.97 1.45
C VAL A 88 -23.70 -11.21 2.21
N ASN A 89 -25.01 -11.48 2.18
CA ASN A 89 -25.63 -12.51 3.01
C ASN A 89 -25.29 -12.36 4.50
N LYS A 90 -24.59 -13.35 5.09
CA LYS A 90 -24.18 -13.37 6.50
C LYS A 90 -22.71 -12.97 6.69
N THR A 91 -22.07 -12.52 5.62
CA THR A 91 -20.65 -12.18 5.58
C THR A 91 -20.50 -10.70 5.25
N ALA A 92 -19.53 -10.04 5.86
CA ALA A 92 -19.14 -8.68 5.49
C ALA A 92 -17.74 -8.73 4.88
N PHE A 93 -17.59 -8.15 3.70
CA PHE A 93 -16.29 -8.00 3.05
C PHE A 93 -15.80 -6.57 3.21
N VAL A 94 -14.49 -6.41 3.35
CA VAL A 94 -13.82 -5.12 3.25
C VAL A 94 -12.95 -5.16 2.01
N LEU A 95 -13.34 -4.37 1.01
CA LEU A 95 -12.71 -4.32 -0.30
C LEU A 95 -12.08 -2.94 -0.49
N THR A 96 -10.88 -2.88 -1.06
CA THR A 96 -10.28 -1.62 -1.51
C THR A 96 -10.41 -1.55 -3.03
N LEU A 97 -11.17 -0.56 -3.50
CA LEU A 97 -11.44 -0.31 -4.90
C LEU A 97 -10.56 0.84 -5.37
N ALA A 98 -9.88 0.65 -6.49
CA ALA A 98 -9.08 1.70 -7.10
C ALA A 98 -9.78 2.23 -8.35
N TYR A 99 -9.78 3.56 -8.47
CA TYR A 99 -10.30 4.27 -9.62
C TYR A 99 -9.17 5.02 -10.33
N SER A 100 -8.98 4.69 -11.61
CA SER A 100 -7.93 5.26 -12.46
C SER A 100 -8.41 5.31 -13.90
N THR A 101 -8.17 6.43 -14.60
CA THR A 101 -8.46 6.56 -16.04
C THR A 101 -9.88 6.09 -16.44
N GLU A 102 -10.89 6.48 -15.64
CA GLU A 102 -12.29 6.12 -15.84
C GLU A 102 -12.63 4.63 -15.66
N LYS A 103 -11.70 3.82 -15.15
CA LYS A 103 -11.90 2.40 -14.89
C LYS A 103 -11.76 2.08 -13.42
N TRP A 104 -12.64 1.20 -12.96
CA TRP A 104 -12.55 0.58 -11.65
C TRP A 104 -11.78 -0.72 -11.75
N HIS A 105 -10.97 -1.00 -10.73
CA HIS A 105 -10.42 -2.33 -10.50
C HIS A 105 -10.39 -2.61 -9.01
N LEU A 106 -10.47 -3.89 -8.64
CA LEU A 106 -10.24 -4.31 -7.26
C LEU A 106 -8.74 -4.21 -6.96
N HIS A 107 -8.39 -3.39 -5.97
CA HIS A 107 -7.02 -3.26 -5.51
C HIS A 107 -6.66 -4.37 -4.53
N SER A 108 -7.51 -4.59 -3.51
CA SER A 108 -7.28 -5.65 -2.52
C SER A 108 -8.56 -6.06 -1.78
N ILE A 109 -8.53 -7.26 -1.21
CA ILE A 109 -9.51 -7.77 -0.25
C ILE A 109 -8.84 -7.73 1.12
N GLU A 110 -9.25 -6.79 1.98
CA GLU A 110 -8.57 -6.57 3.28
C GLU A 110 -9.08 -7.51 4.36
N ALA A 111 -10.37 -7.81 4.37
CA ALA A 111 -10.96 -8.66 5.39
C ALA A 111 -12.24 -9.35 4.93
N VAL A 112 -12.42 -10.58 5.39
CA VAL A 112 -13.68 -11.32 5.31
C VAL A 112 -14.18 -11.61 6.72
N GLN A 113 -15.29 -11.00 7.09
CA GLN A 113 -15.91 -11.16 8.41
C GLN A 113 -17.17 -12.00 8.27
N THR A 114 -17.09 -13.29 8.57
CA THR A 114 -18.30 -14.08 8.76
C THR A 114 -18.94 -13.62 10.07
N ARG A 115 -20.19 -13.14 10.02
CA ARG A 115 -20.90 -12.77 11.24
C ARG A 115 -21.29 -14.08 11.94
N ARG A 116 -20.34 -14.70 12.64
CA ARG A 116 -20.58 -15.94 13.38
C ARG A 116 -21.67 -15.64 14.38
N ARG A 117 -22.80 -16.30 14.19
CA ARG A 117 -24.07 -16.05 14.88
C ARG A 117 -23.95 -16.56 16.32
N GLU A 118 -23.15 -15.94 17.18
CA GLU A 118 -23.20 -16.15 18.64
C GLU A 118 -24.41 -15.45 19.28
N ILE A 119 -25.55 -15.41 18.58
CA ILE A 119 -26.84 -15.05 19.17
C ILE A 119 -27.33 -16.18 20.12
N GLY A 120 -26.65 -17.33 20.15
CA GLY A 120 -26.99 -18.47 20.99
C GLY A 120 -26.38 -18.53 22.39
N LYS A 121 -25.42 -17.67 22.76
CA LYS A 121 -24.77 -17.73 24.10
C LYS A 121 -25.05 -16.54 25.01
N LEU A 122 -25.60 -15.44 24.49
CA LEU A 122 -25.91 -14.24 25.28
C LEU A 122 -27.31 -14.22 25.91
N LEU A 123 -28.11 -15.29 25.76
CA LEU A 123 -29.39 -15.46 26.49
C LEU A 123 -29.29 -16.37 27.73
N LEU A 124 -28.10 -16.81 28.12
CA LEU A 124 -27.90 -17.66 29.32
C LEU A 124 -26.84 -17.12 30.31
N GLY A 125 -26.39 -15.89 30.15
CA GLY A 125 -25.51 -15.21 31.11
C GLY A 125 -25.91 -13.75 31.24
N GLY A 126 -26.99 -13.48 31.97
CA GLY A 126 -27.38 -12.13 32.32
C GLY A 126 -26.28 -11.38 33.09
N LEU A 127 -26.38 -10.05 33.06
CA LEU A 127 -25.63 -9.09 33.90
C LEU A 127 -24.13 -8.95 33.62
N ILE A 128 -23.73 -8.39 32.47
CA ILE A 128 -22.69 -7.34 32.45
C ILE A 128 -23.12 -6.27 31.44
N GLY A 129 -23.78 -5.24 31.97
CA GLY A 129 -24.10 -4.03 31.22
C GLY A 129 -22.89 -3.11 31.06
N SER A 130 -22.97 -2.28 30.02
CA SER A 130 -22.50 -0.89 30.01
C SER A 130 -21.05 -0.60 30.46
N ALA A 131 -20.04 -0.90 29.62
CA ALA A 131 -18.72 -0.26 29.75
C ALA A 131 -17.81 -0.28 28.50
N ALA A 132 -18.22 -0.85 27.35
CA ALA A 132 -17.29 -1.05 26.23
C ALA A 132 -17.14 0.15 25.26
N THR A 133 -17.80 1.29 25.52
CA THR A 133 -17.70 2.48 24.64
C THR A 133 -16.59 3.46 25.05
N VAL A 134 -15.93 3.25 26.20
CA VAL A 134 -14.91 4.17 26.73
C VAL A 134 -13.46 3.69 26.49
N VAL A 135 -13.26 2.44 26.08
CA VAL A 135 -11.90 1.87 26.01
C VAL A 135 -11.08 2.37 24.81
N ILE A 136 -11.70 2.89 23.74
CA ILE A 136 -10.96 3.45 22.60
C ILE A 136 -10.26 4.78 22.95
N ALA A 137 -10.74 5.53 23.96
CA ALA A 137 -10.08 6.76 24.40
C ALA A 137 -8.94 6.53 25.40
N LEU A 138 -8.90 5.37 26.08
CA LEU A 138 -7.82 5.03 27.03
C LEU A 138 -6.68 4.22 26.37
N LEU A 139 -6.89 3.72 25.16
CA LEU A 139 -5.90 2.98 24.34
C LEU A 139 -4.97 3.90 23.52
N MET A 140 -4.74 5.15 23.94
CA MET A 140 -3.70 6.01 23.31
C MET A 140 -2.56 6.34 24.28
N ALA A 141 -2.57 5.80 25.51
CA ALA A 141 -1.60 6.16 26.54
C ALA A 141 -0.60 5.05 26.94
N SER A 142 -0.76 3.80 26.46
CA SER A 142 0.04 2.68 27.01
C SER A 142 0.46 1.60 26.00
N PHE A 143 0.87 1.97 24.78
CA PHE A 143 1.32 0.98 23.79
C PHE A 143 2.84 0.84 23.73
N SER A 144 3.35 -0.10 24.52
CA SER A 144 4.64 -0.76 24.29
C SER A 144 4.43 -2.28 24.33
N GLY A 145 4.34 -2.93 23.16
CA GLY A 145 4.30 -4.40 23.06
C GLY A 145 3.38 -4.91 21.94
N GLY A 146 3.93 -5.18 20.77
CA GLY A 146 3.20 -5.55 19.55
C GLY A 146 2.69 -6.99 19.41
N SER A 147 2.70 -7.81 20.47
CA SER A 147 2.33 -9.24 20.38
C SER A 147 0.85 -9.55 20.62
N ASP A 148 0.10 -8.66 21.29
CA ASP A 148 -1.26 -8.99 21.76
C ASP A 148 -2.38 -8.66 20.75
N ILE A 149 -2.09 -7.84 19.74
CA ILE A 149 -3.09 -7.37 18.76
C ILE A 149 -3.55 -8.51 17.86
N ALA A 150 -2.62 -9.34 17.38
CA ALA A 150 -2.94 -10.46 16.51
C ALA A 150 -3.72 -11.57 17.24
N ALA A 151 -3.42 -11.80 18.52
CA ALA A 151 -4.13 -12.76 19.35
C ALA A 151 -5.56 -12.29 19.65
N GLN A 152 -5.75 -11.01 19.96
CA GLN A 152 -7.06 -10.44 20.24
C GLN A 152 -7.93 -10.35 18.97
N ALA A 153 -7.36 -9.97 17.83
CA ALA A 153 -8.05 -9.98 16.54
C ALA A 153 -8.49 -11.41 16.12
N LYS A 154 -7.63 -12.43 16.34
CA LYS A 154 -8.00 -13.84 16.13
C LYS A 154 -9.12 -14.29 17.09
N ALA A 155 -9.11 -13.85 18.35
CA ALA A 155 -10.16 -14.14 19.32
C ALA A 155 -11.51 -13.51 18.94
N GLU A 156 -11.49 -12.37 18.25
CA GLU A 156 -12.69 -11.71 17.71
C GLU A 156 -13.09 -12.22 16.31
N GLY A 157 -12.45 -13.27 15.81
CA GLY A 157 -12.79 -13.92 14.54
C GLY A 157 -12.26 -13.22 13.29
N TYR A 158 -11.29 -12.32 13.43
CA TYR A 158 -10.57 -11.75 12.29
C TYR A 158 -9.43 -12.68 11.87
N ILE A 159 -9.25 -12.84 10.55
CA ILE A 159 -8.05 -13.45 10.00
C ILE A 159 -7.00 -12.35 9.91
N VAL A 160 -5.98 -12.42 10.78
CA VAL A 160 -4.80 -11.56 10.70
C VAL A 160 -3.75 -12.31 9.89
N LEU A 161 -3.55 -11.89 8.64
CA LEU A 161 -2.40 -12.30 7.83
C LEU A 161 -1.17 -11.56 8.35
N THR A 162 -0.11 -12.30 8.65
CA THR A 162 1.20 -11.69 8.91
C THR A 162 1.72 -11.06 7.61
N GLN A 163 2.62 -10.08 7.75
CA GLN A 163 3.20 -9.38 6.60
C GLN A 163 3.90 -10.34 5.62
N GLU A 164 4.51 -11.41 6.14
CA GLU A 164 5.10 -12.49 5.34
C GLU A 164 4.03 -13.33 4.61
N GLU A 165 2.91 -13.65 5.26
CA GLU A 165 1.80 -14.38 4.61
C GLU A 165 1.12 -13.55 3.52
N TYR A 166 0.99 -12.24 3.72
CA TYR A 166 0.45 -11.32 2.72
C TYR A 166 1.38 -11.16 1.51
N ALA A 167 2.69 -10.99 1.73
CA ALA A 167 3.68 -10.88 0.66
C ALA A 167 3.80 -12.17 -0.17
N ASN A 168 3.73 -13.33 0.48
CA ASN A 168 3.72 -14.62 -0.20
C ASN A 168 2.45 -14.89 -1.03
N GLN A 169 1.31 -14.29 -0.65
CA GLN A 169 0.03 -14.51 -1.34
C GLN A 169 -0.28 -13.47 -2.42
N THR A 170 0.22 -12.25 -2.30
CA THR A 170 -0.09 -11.15 -3.23
C THR A 170 1.06 -10.77 -4.16
N GLY A 171 2.27 -11.26 -3.91
CA GLY A 171 3.48 -10.88 -4.65
C GLY A 171 3.86 -9.41 -4.51
N GLN A 172 3.19 -8.65 -3.63
CA GLN A 172 3.45 -7.24 -3.39
C GLN A 172 4.04 -7.05 -1.99
N SER A 173 5.30 -6.61 -1.96
CA SER A 173 6.01 -6.24 -0.73
C SER A 173 5.69 -4.78 -0.39
N GLN A 174 4.85 -4.61 0.63
CA GLN A 174 4.71 -3.47 1.56
C GLN A 174 4.26 -2.08 1.05
N VAL A 175 3.17 -1.58 1.65
CA VAL A 175 2.78 -0.16 1.66
C VAL A 175 3.15 0.42 3.04
N ALA A 176 4.21 1.24 3.10
CA ALA A 176 4.58 1.98 4.30
C ALA A 176 3.65 3.20 4.49
N VAL A 177 3.07 3.33 5.69
CA VAL A 177 2.32 4.52 6.12
C VAL A 177 3.33 5.59 6.52
N ALA A 178 3.49 6.62 5.70
CA ALA A 178 4.36 7.76 5.99
C ALA A 178 3.68 8.76 6.95
N THR A 179 4.22 8.91 8.15
CA THR A 179 4.00 10.06 9.04
C THR A 179 4.95 11.18 8.63
N GLN A 180 4.42 12.29 8.11
CA GLN A 180 5.20 13.50 7.82
C GLN A 180 5.18 14.45 9.03
N ASP A 181 6.36 14.80 9.55
CA ASP A 181 6.58 15.98 10.40
C ASP A 181 7.01 17.16 9.50
N PRO A 182 6.34 18.33 9.58
CA PRO A 182 6.63 19.50 8.76
C PRO A 182 7.53 20.49 9.51
N ASN A 183 8.86 20.39 9.39
CA ASN A 183 9.75 21.52 9.70
C ASN A 183 11.17 21.35 9.14
N ALA A 184 11.46 21.95 7.98
CA ALA A 184 12.75 22.60 7.73
C ALA A 184 12.68 23.56 6.53
N LYS A 185 12.86 24.84 6.83
CA LYS A 185 12.97 25.97 5.90
C LYS A 185 14.32 26.03 5.18
N LYS A 186 14.25 26.36 3.88
CA LYS A 186 15.00 27.36 3.08
C LYS A 186 16.54 27.54 3.16
N ALA A 187 17.02 27.90 1.96
CA ALA A 187 18.27 28.60 1.56
C ALA A 187 19.46 27.69 1.25
N GLY A 188 20.24 27.88 0.18
CA GLY A 188 20.36 28.94 -0.82
C GLY A 188 21.51 28.60 -1.78
N ALA A 189 21.51 29.24 -2.96
CA ALA A 189 22.36 28.99 -4.12
C ALA A 189 23.87 29.28 -3.94
N THR A 190 24.76 28.56 -4.66
CA THR A 190 25.75 29.12 -5.61
C THR A 190 26.52 28.02 -6.38
N ALA A 191 26.70 28.23 -7.68
CA ALA A 191 27.60 27.51 -8.60
C ALA A 191 28.99 28.20 -8.63
N PRO A 192 29.87 27.95 -9.63
CA PRO A 192 30.61 26.72 -9.99
C PRO A 192 32.14 26.96 -10.00
N GLY A 193 32.96 25.90 -10.04
CA GLY A 193 34.42 26.06 -10.17
C GLY A 193 35.17 24.79 -10.60
N SER A 194 35.74 24.85 -11.80
CA SER A 194 36.43 23.80 -12.54
C SER A 194 37.90 23.53 -12.12
N GLN A 195 38.40 22.41 -12.65
CA GLN A 195 39.77 22.09 -13.10
C GLN A 195 40.79 21.38 -12.16
N ALA A 196 40.94 20.07 -12.44
CA ALA A 196 42.10 19.42 -13.08
C ALA A 196 43.46 19.20 -12.36
N ASN A 197 43.88 17.91 -12.44
CA ASN A 197 45.19 17.33 -12.81
C ASN A 197 46.17 16.76 -11.75
N GLY A 198 46.60 15.50 -12.03
CA GLY A 198 47.92 14.89 -11.73
C GLY A 198 47.93 13.83 -10.62
N ALA A 199 47.67 12.53 -10.84
CA ALA A 199 48.47 11.46 -11.47
C ALA A 199 49.58 10.83 -10.60
N ALA A 200 49.40 9.56 -10.16
CA ALA A 200 50.42 8.47 -10.18
C ALA A 200 49.81 7.08 -9.86
N SER A 201 50.35 6.05 -10.51
CA SER A 201 49.74 4.76 -10.88
C SER A 201 49.81 3.62 -9.84
N GLY A 202 48.83 2.69 -9.91
CA GLY A 202 48.81 1.40 -9.19
C GLY A 202 47.68 0.44 -9.66
N LYS A 203 47.89 -0.18 -10.82
CA LYS A 203 47.10 -1.17 -11.60
C LYS A 203 46.03 -2.04 -10.88
N ALA A 204 44.76 -1.87 -11.25
CA ALA A 204 43.66 -2.86 -11.17
C ALA A 204 42.63 -2.60 -12.30
N ALA A 205 41.89 -3.64 -12.69
CA ALA A 205 41.15 -3.79 -13.94
C ALA A 205 40.18 -2.64 -14.34
N ASP A 206 40.21 -2.33 -15.64
CA ASP A 206 39.31 -1.48 -16.44
C ASP A 206 38.51 -0.40 -15.70
N ALA A 207 39.21 0.69 -15.39
CA ALA A 207 38.67 1.84 -14.69
C ALA A 207 37.89 2.76 -15.64
N GLY A 208 36.60 2.94 -15.32
CA GLY A 208 36.13 4.30 -15.10
C GLY A 208 35.28 4.95 -16.18
N GLU A 209 34.48 4.18 -16.92
CA GLU A 209 33.34 4.83 -17.60
C GLU A 209 32.33 5.26 -16.53
N ALA A 210 32.19 6.57 -16.35
CA ALA A 210 31.19 7.14 -15.47
C ALA A 210 29.82 7.00 -16.15
N VAL A 211 28.89 6.38 -15.44
CA VAL A 211 27.52 6.16 -15.88
C VAL A 211 26.64 7.09 -15.08
N VAL A 212 25.88 7.93 -15.79
CA VAL A 212 25.03 8.95 -15.19
C VAL A 212 23.56 8.52 -15.29
N PHE A 213 22.83 8.66 -14.20
CA PHE A 213 21.39 8.41 -14.12
C PHE A 213 20.67 9.65 -13.60
N GLU A 214 19.68 10.14 -14.35
CA GLU A 214 18.85 11.27 -13.96
C GLU A 214 17.54 10.74 -13.34
N LEU A 215 17.41 10.80 -12.02
CA LEU A 215 16.17 10.42 -11.34
C LEU A 215 15.19 11.60 -11.38
N LYS A 216 14.04 11.41 -12.05
CA LYS A 216 13.00 12.44 -12.20
C LYS A 216 11.88 12.24 -11.19
N GLU A 217 11.12 13.30 -10.92
CA GLU A 217 9.87 13.20 -10.15
C GLU A 217 8.92 12.19 -10.82
N GLY A 218 8.38 11.27 -10.01
CA GLY A 218 7.50 10.19 -10.48
C GLY A 218 8.22 8.91 -10.92
N MET A 219 9.56 8.92 -11.05
CA MET A 219 10.32 7.67 -11.18
C MET A 219 10.39 6.95 -9.83
N THR A 220 10.34 5.63 -9.88
CA THR A 220 10.36 4.76 -8.70
C THR A 220 11.77 4.26 -8.42
N THR A 221 12.02 3.81 -7.19
CA THR A 221 13.28 3.11 -6.83
C THR A 221 13.50 1.88 -7.71
N TRP A 222 12.42 1.27 -8.24
CA TRP A 222 12.48 0.17 -9.19
C TRP A 222 13.16 0.55 -10.51
N ASP A 223 12.90 1.75 -11.03
CA ASP A 223 13.49 2.24 -12.27
C ASP A 223 15.01 2.44 -12.10
N LEU A 224 15.41 3.00 -10.95
CA LEU A 224 16.82 3.15 -10.57
C LEU A 224 17.52 1.78 -10.48
N THR A 225 16.94 0.81 -9.78
CA THR A 225 17.60 -0.50 -9.60
C THR A 225 17.62 -1.33 -10.88
N THR A 226 16.63 -1.17 -11.76
CA THR A 226 16.67 -1.73 -13.12
C THR A 226 17.87 -1.18 -13.89
N PHE A 227 18.06 0.15 -13.87
CA PHE A 227 19.20 0.79 -14.52
C PHE A 227 20.55 0.31 -13.95
N LEU A 228 20.67 0.19 -12.63
CA LEU A 228 21.88 -0.29 -11.97
C LEU A 228 22.20 -1.74 -12.38
N LEU A 229 21.19 -2.60 -12.51
CA LEU A 229 21.34 -3.98 -12.96
C LEU A 229 21.81 -4.05 -14.42
N GLU A 230 21.17 -3.29 -15.32
CA GLU A 230 21.55 -3.22 -16.74
C GLU A 230 23.00 -2.76 -16.96
N LYS A 231 23.49 -1.89 -16.06
CA LYS A 231 24.87 -1.38 -16.09
C LYS A 231 25.86 -2.28 -15.35
N GLY A 232 25.39 -3.39 -14.78
CA GLY A 232 26.22 -4.36 -14.05
C GLY A 232 26.79 -3.80 -12.75
N LEU A 233 26.14 -2.81 -12.16
CA LEU A 233 26.54 -2.19 -10.88
C LEU A 233 25.99 -2.96 -9.67
N ILE A 234 24.92 -3.72 -9.88
CA ILE A 234 24.33 -4.63 -8.88
C ILE A 234 24.12 -6.00 -9.54
N LYS A 235 24.06 -7.06 -8.72
CA LYS A 235 23.88 -8.43 -9.23
C LYS A 235 22.42 -8.88 -9.25
N ASP A 236 21.64 -8.43 -8.27
CA ASP A 236 20.26 -8.85 -8.06
C ASP A 236 19.42 -7.62 -7.67
N GLN A 237 18.41 -7.32 -8.48
CA GLN A 237 17.53 -6.17 -8.29
C GLN A 237 16.67 -6.30 -7.03
N ALA A 238 16.14 -7.49 -6.73
CA ALA A 238 15.26 -7.72 -5.60
C ALA A 238 16.02 -7.60 -4.27
N GLN A 239 17.21 -8.21 -4.19
CA GLN A 239 18.06 -8.10 -3.00
C GLN A 239 18.51 -6.66 -2.75
N PHE A 240 18.88 -5.93 -3.81
CA PHE A 240 19.31 -4.55 -3.66
C PHE A 240 18.15 -3.62 -3.29
N ASN A 241 16.95 -3.81 -3.86
CA ASN A 241 15.74 -3.08 -3.43
C ASN A 241 15.44 -3.30 -1.94
N GLN A 242 15.48 -4.55 -1.46
CA GLN A 242 15.29 -4.84 -0.03
C GLN A 242 16.33 -4.11 0.82
N LYS A 243 17.61 -4.12 0.41
CA LYS A 243 18.69 -3.41 1.11
C LYS A 243 18.47 -1.90 1.15
N LEU A 244 17.92 -1.29 0.09
CA LEU A 244 17.56 0.13 0.09
C LEU A 244 16.41 0.43 1.07
N SER A 245 15.38 -0.41 1.11
CA SER A 245 14.26 -0.24 2.06
C SER A 245 14.68 -0.47 3.51
N ASP A 246 15.53 -1.46 3.80
CA ASP A 246 16.07 -1.70 5.14
C ASP A 246 16.89 -0.52 5.67
N LEU A 247 17.56 0.21 4.76
CA LEU A 247 18.30 1.44 5.06
C LEU A 247 17.43 2.70 5.05
N GLY A 248 16.13 2.59 4.70
CA GLY A 248 15.21 3.71 4.52
C GLY A 248 15.61 4.66 3.39
N LEU A 249 16.40 4.17 2.42
CA LEU A 249 16.87 4.98 1.31
C LEU A 249 15.80 5.19 0.25
N ASP A 250 14.91 4.21 0.06
CA ASP A 250 13.78 4.25 -0.84
C ASP A 250 12.87 5.47 -0.66
N VAL A 251 12.72 5.96 0.58
CA VAL A 251 11.96 7.19 0.91
C VAL A 251 12.82 8.47 0.92
N SER A 252 14.15 8.33 0.96
CA SER A 252 15.08 9.47 1.09
C SER A 252 15.66 9.93 -0.24
N LEU A 253 15.57 9.10 -1.28
CA LEU A 253 16.08 9.41 -2.62
C LEU A 253 15.38 10.65 -3.18
N ARG A 254 16.19 11.63 -3.60
CA ARG A 254 15.70 12.86 -4.20
C ARG A 254 15.83 12.82 -5.72
N PRO A 255 14.91 13.44 -6.47
CA PRO A 255 15.09 13.65 -7.90
C PRO A 255 16.35 14.49 -8.17
N GLN A 256 17.38 13.86 -8.73
CA GLN A 256 18.66 14.49 -9.09
C GLN A 256 19.46 13.57 -10.02
N GLU A 257 20.60 14.08 -10.48
CA GLU A 257 21.57 13.31 -11.25
C GLU A 257 22.51 12.54 -10.32
N TYR A 258 22.57 11.22 -10.49
CA TYR A 258 23.49 10.32 -9.79
C TYR A 258 24.57 9.83 -10.75
N SER A 259 25.82 9.87 -10.32
CA SER A 259 26.97 9.42 -11.11
C SER A 259 27.61 8.20 -10.47
N PHE A 260 27.65 7.11 -11.22
CA PHE A 260 28.26 5.83 -10.86
C PHE A 260 29.49 5.58 -11.71
N LYS A 261 30.40 4.72 -11.26
CA LYS A 261 31.55 4.24 -12.02
C LYS A 261 31.36 2.75 -12.21
N LYS A 262 31.61 2.26 -13.42
CA LYS A 262 31.65 0.81 -13.66
C LYS A 262 32.65 0.15 -12.72
N GLY A 263 32.25 -0.97 -12.12
CA GLY A 263 33.06 -1.71 -11.15
C GLY A 263 32.99 -1.21 -9.70
N MET A 264 32.14 -0.23 -9.38
CA MET A 264 31.79 0.08 -8.00
C MET A 264 31.20 -1.14 -7.30
N THR A 265 31.54 -1.29 -6.02
CA THR A 265 30.86 -2.24 -5.13
C THR A 265 29.45 -1.75 -4.79
N GLU A 266 28.57 -2.68 -4.38
CA GLU A 266 27.20 -2.34 -4.00
C GLU A 266 27.15 -1.31 -2.86
N ASP A 267 28.10 -1.36 -1.92
CA ASP A 267 28.18 -0.41 -0.81
C ASP A 267 28.60 0.99 -1.30
N GLU A 268 29.48 1.09 -2.28
CA GLU A 268 29.84 2.37 -2.91
C GLU A 268 28.67 2.97 -3.71
N VAL A 269 27.86 2.13 -4.35
CA VAL A 269 26.62 2.56 -5.02
C VAL A 269 25.66 3.13 -3.99
N ILE A 270 25.49 2.47 -2.84
CA ILE A 270 24.63 2.95 -1.75
C ILE A 270 25.14 4.30 -1.20
N GLU A 271 26.45 4.45 -0.99
CA GLU A 271 27.03 5.73 -0.55
C GLU A 271 26.83 6.85 -1.59
N ALA A 272 26.85 6.52 -2.89
CA ALA A 272 26.53 7.49 -3.94
C ALA A 272 25.06 7.95 -3.90
N LEU A 273 24.14 7.08 -3.49
CA LEU A 273 22.71 7.36 -3.38
C LEU A 273 22.32 8.18 -2.14
N LYS A 274 23.17 8.22 -1.10
CA LYS A 274 22.94 8.99 0.14
C LYS A 274 23.18 10.50 0.01
N LYS A 275 23.78 10.94 -1.10
CA LYS A 275 24.12 12.35 -1.33
C LYS A 275 22.89 13.20 -1.64
#